data_AF-A0A529KPM3-F1
#
_entry.id   AF-A0A529KPM3-F1
#
_cell.length_a   1.000
_cell.length_b   1.000
_cell.length_c   1.000
_cell.angle_alpha   90.00
_cell.angle_beta   90.00
_cell.angle_gamma   90.00
#
_symmetry.space_group_name_H-M   'P 1'
#
loop_
_entity.id
_entity.type
_entity.pdbx_description
1 polymer ?
#
loop_
_entity_poly.entity_id
_entity_poly.type
_entity_poly.pdbx_seq_one_letter_code
_entity_poly.pdbx_strand_id
1 'polypeptide(L)'
;MPAVQENVSKEIVIERLKTVNGPDFTGNIVDLGMVSEIFIADSKVFFSITVPAARAQEMEPLRAAAERVVKAIPGVAGAVVALTAEKKGGGMEAPV
;
A
#
# COMPACT_ATOMS: atom_id res chain seq x y z
N MET A 1 -25.89 18.47 -9.97
CA MET A 1 -25.43 17.41 -9.04
C MET A 1 -24.58 16.45 -9.86
N PRO A 2 -23.24 16.42 -9.70
CA PRO A 2 -22.42 15.44 -10.42
C PRO A 2 -22.44 14.10 -9.68
N ALA A 3 -22.43 13.03 -10.46
CA ALA A 3 -22.55 11.64 -10.03
C ALA A 3 -21.63 11.31 -8.85
N VAL A 4 -22.23 10.90 -7.73
CA VAL A 4 -21.52 10.11 -6.72
C VAL A 4 -21.14 8.80 -7.38
N GLN A 5 -19.90 8.73 -7.83
CA GLN A 5 -19.36 7.50 -8.36
C GLN A 5 -19.24 6.53 -7.18
N GLU A 6 -20.01 5.45 -7.22
CA GLU A 6 -19.90 4.26 -6.37
C GLU A 6 -18.53 3.54 -6.51
N ASN A 7 -17.53 4.17 -7.15
CA ASN A 7 -16.19 3.62 -7.31
C ASN A 7 -15.29 4.10 -6.18
N VAL A 8 -14.71 3.14 -5.49
CA VAL A 8 -13.56 3.27 -4.58
C VAL A 8 -12.64 4.42 -5.02
N SER A 9 -12.58 5.46 -4.20
CA SER A 9 -11.72 6.63 -4.45
C SER A 9 -10.43 6.54 -3.63
N LYS A 10 -9.38 7.23 -4.11
CA LYS A 10 -8.07 7.29 -3.43
C LYS A 10 -8.22 7.70 -1.97
N GLU A 11 -9.14 8.61 -1.67
CA GLU A 11 -9.43 9.08 -0.32
C GLU A 11 -9.95 7.97 0.60
N ILE A 12 -10.87 7.11 0.12
CA ILE A 12 -11.38 5.94 0.86
C ILE A 12 -10.25 4.94 1.11
N VAL A 13 -9.44 4.67 0.08
CA VAL A 13 -8.27 3.78 0.20
C VAL A 13 -7.28 4.32 1.23
N ILE A 14 -7.00 5.62 1.18
CA ILE A 14 -6.11 6.31 2.11
C ILE A 14 -6.65 6.24 3.54
N GLU A 15 -7.94 6.50 3.78
CA GLU A 15 -8.55 6.35 5.10
C GLU A 15 -8.42 4.92 5.64
N ARG A 16 -8.59 3.91 4.79
CA ARG A 16 -8.50 2.51 5.20
C ARG A 16 -7.06 2.10 5.46
N LEU A 17 -6.13 2.54 4.63
CA LEU A 17 -4.70 2.37 4.88
C LEU A 17 -4.22 3.16 6.10
N LYS A 18 -4.87 4.27 6.47
CA LYS A 18 -4.66 5.01 7.73
C LYS A 18 -5.14 4.26 8.97
N THR A 19 -5.87 3.17 8.84
CA THR A 19 -6.12 2.26 9.99
C THR A 19 -4.98 1.27 10.20
N VAL A 20 -4.06 1.18 9.23
CA VAL A 20 -2.87 0.33 9.32
C VAL A 20 -1.71 1.16 9.89
N ASN A 21 -1.44 0.92 11.16
CA ASN A 21 -0.33 1.54 11.86
C ASN A 21 1.00 1.13 11.23
N GLY A 22 1.86 2.10 10.97
CA GLY A 22 3.22 1.89 10.47
C GLY A 22 4.10 1.13 11.48
N PRO A 23 5.24 0.58 11.00
CA PRO A 23 6.16 -0.26 11.79
C PRO A 23 6.61 0.33 13.11
N ASP A 24 6.65 1.66 13.19
CA ASP A 24 7.28 2.39 14.29
C ASP A 24 6.24 3.00 15.25
N PHE A 25 4.95 2.65 15.11
CA PHE A 25 3.84 3.34 15.79
C PHE A 25 3.83 4.88 15.59
N THR A 26 4.66 5.39 14.68
CA THR A 26 4.92 6.82 14.45
C THR A 26 3.94 7.44 13.45
N GLY A 27 2.98 6.65 12.96
CA GLY A 27 1.94 7.13 12.05
C GLY A 27 1.43 6.04 11.13
N ASN A 28 0.78 6.46 10.06
CA ASN A 28 0.18 5.58 9.06
C ASN A 28 1.14 5.30 7.91
N ILE A 29 1.05 4.14 7.27
CA ILE A 29 1.90 3.85 6.09
C ILE A 29 1.75 4.86 4.93
N VAL A 30 0.59 5.51 4.84
CA VAL A 30 0.35 6.59 3.86
C VAL A 30 1.05 7.89 4.29
N ASP A 31 0.96 8.23 5.57
CA ASP A 31 1.48 9.49 6.12
C ASP A 31 3.02 9.46 6.22
N LEU A 32 3.57 8.27 6.52
CA LEU A 32 5.00 7.99 6.51
C LEU A 32 5.61 8.02 5.09
N GLY A 33 4.81 8.24 4.05
CA GLY A 33 5.27 8.27 2.66
C GLY A 33 5.82 6.94 2.16
N MET A 34 5.49 5.83 2.85
CA MET A 34 5.93 4.49 2.44
C MET A 34 5.18 4.00 1.19
N VAL A 35 4.03 4.62 0.90
CA VAL A 35 3.23 4.35 -0.29
C VAL A 35 3.54 5.41 -1.34
N SER A 36 4.33 5.05 -2.36
CA SER A 36 4.69 6.02 -3.42
C SER A 36 3.61 6.17 -4.48
N GLU A 37 2.97 5.07 -4.86
CA GLU A 37 2.07 5.06 -6.02
C GLU A 37 0.77 4.37 -5.65
N ILE A 38 -0.37 5.07 -5.75
CA ILE A 38 -1.71 4.52 -5.49
C ILE A 38 -2.53 4.66 -6.75
N PHE A 39 -2.89 3.51 -7.32
CA PHE A 39 -3.68 3.39 -8.53
C PHE A 39 -4.92 2.54 -8.25
N ILE A 40 -6.07 2.93 -8.81
CA ILE A 40 -7.32 2.20 -8.64
C ILE A 40 -7.85 1.92 -10.04
N ALA A 41 -8.03 0.64 -10.37
CA ALA A 41 -8.47 0.19 -11.68
C ALA A 41 -9.46 -0.96 -11.53
N ASP A 42 -10.64 -0.84 -12.14
CA ASP A 42 -11.65 -1.90 -12.16
C ASP A 42 -11.95 -2.49 -10.77
N SER A 43 -12.18 -1.61 -9.79
CA SER A 43 -12.37 -2.02 -8.38
C SER A 43 -11.15 -2.69 -7.73
N LYS A 44 -9.98 -2.72 -8.37
CA LYS A 44 -8.73 -3.19 -7.77
C LYS A 44 -7.82 -2.03 -7.42
N VAL A 45 -7.24 -2.09 -6.23
CA VAL A 45 -6.30 -1.09 -5.75
C VAL A 45 -4.89 -1.65 -5.90
N PHE A 46 -4.03 -0.91 -6.59
CA PHE A 46 -2.63 -1.23 -6.82
C PHE A 46 -1.79 -0.16 -6.15
N PHE A 47 -0.89 -0.58 -5.29
CA PHE A 47 0.08 0.33 -4.73
C PHE A 47 1.41 -0.33 -4.42
N SER A 48 2.45 0.47 -4.50
CA SER A 48 3.81 0.06 -4.19
C SER A 48 4.18 0.60 -2.82
N ILE A 49 4.55 -0.31 -1.93
CA ILE A 49 5.16 0.01 -0.66
C ILE A 49 6.65 -0.26 -0.76
N THR A 50 7.39 0.80 -0.58
CA THR A 50 8.83 0.78 -0.53
C THR A 50 9.23 0.76 0.94
N VAL A 51 9.82 -0.35 1.40
CA VAL A 51 10.27 -0.50 2.79
C VAL A 51 11.75 -0.85 2.85
N PRO A 52 12.47 -0.41 3.90
CA PRO A 52 13.84 -0.83 4.10
C PRO A 52 13.88 -2.35 4.28
N ALA A 53 14.79 -3.04 3.60
CA ALA A 53 14.92 -4.49 3.67
C ALA A 53 15.09 -5.03 5.10
N ALA A 54 15.70 -4.24 5.99
CA ALA A 54 15.82 -4.55 7.42
C ALA A 54 14.47 -4.68 8.14
N ARG A 55 13.43 -4.02 7.64
CA ARG A 55 12.07 -4.07 8.17
C ARG A 55 11.10 -4.84 7.27
N ALA A 56 11.47 -5.16 6.03
CA ALA A 56 10.58 -5.86 5.09
C ALA A 56 9.98 -7.15 5.67
N GLN A 57 10.77 -7.92 6.43
CA GLN A 57 10.32 -9.17 7.06
C GLN A 57 9.34 -8.92 8.22
N GLU A 58 9.51 -7.83 8.98
CA GLU A 58 8.56 -7.40 10.00
C GLU A 58 7.34 -6.68 9.40
N MET A 59 7.45 -6.24 8.14
CA MET A 59 6.42 -5.54 7.37
C MET A 59 5.57 -6.44 6.48
N GLU A 60 5.89 -7.72 6.41
CA GLU A 60 5.05 -8.74 5.79
C GLU A 60 3.65 -8.85 6.44
N PRO A 61 3.49 -8.88 7.78
CA PRO A 61 2.15 -8.83 8.38
C PRO A 61 1.45 -7.50 8.12
N LEU A 62 2.18 -6.39 7.99
CA LEU A 62 1.60 -5.09 7.67
C LEU A 62 1.06 -5.06 6.24
N ARG A 63 1.81 -5.61 5.28
CA ARG A 63 1.34 -5.83 3.91
C ARG A 63 0.05 -6.63 3.87
N ALA A 64 0.01 -7.75 4.59
CA ALA A 64 -1.16 -8.60 4.66
C ALA A 64 -2.35 -7.87 5.29
N ALA A 65 -2.10 -7.04 6.31
CA ALA A 65 -3.11 -6.19 6.92
C ALA A 65 -3.63 -5.14 5.93
N ALA A 66 -2.75 -4.43 5.21
CA ALA A 66 -3.08 -3.45 4.18
C ALA A 66 -3.90 -4.06 3.05
N GLU A 67 -3.49 -5.24 2.54
CA GLU A 67 -4.26 -5.97 1.55
C GLU A 67 -5.65 -6.34 2.07
N ARG A 68 -5.75 -6.82 3.32
CA ARG A 68 -7.01 -7.16 3.96
C ARG A 68 -7.93 -5.95 4.16
N VAL A 69 -7.44 -4.83 4.68
CA VAL A 69 -8.30 -3.65 4.93
C VAL A 69 -8.82 -3.06 3.64
N VAL A 70 -8.03 -3.09 2.56
CA VAL A 70 -8.42 -2.60 1.24
C VAL A 70 -9.39 -3.58 0.58
N LYS A 71 -9.15 -4.89 0.67
CA LYS A 71 -10.09 -5.93 0.19
C LYS A 71 -11.40 -5.97 0.99
N ALA A 72 -11.40 -5.48 2.23
CA ALA A 72 -12.59 -5.32 3.05
C ALA A 72 -13.41 -4.06 2.71
N ILE A 73 -12.97 -3.23 1.76
CA ILE A 73 -13.72 -2.06 1.31
C ILE A 73 -14.86 -2.53 0.40
N PRO A 74 -16.12 -2.15 0.67
CA PRO A 74 -17.22 -2.42 -0.24
C PRO A 74 -16.98 -1.70 -1.57
N GLY A 75 -16.93 -2.46 -2.67
CA GLY A 75 -16.56 -1.95 -3.99
C GLY A 75 -15.11 -2.20 -4.38
N VAL A 76 -14.27 -2.77 -3.52
CA VAL A 76 -12.94 -3.28 -3.91
C VAL A 76 -13.04 -4.78 -4.25
N ALA A 77 -12.74 -5.14 -5.49
CA ALA A 77 -12.60 -6.51 -5.95
C ALA A 77 -11.27 -7.16 -5.49
N GLY A 78 -10.23 -6.37 -5.27
CA GLY A 78 -8.96 -6.86 -4.73
C GLY A 78 -7.93 -5.77 -4.47
N ALA A 79 -6.96 -6.06 -3.63
CA ALA A 79 -5.82 -5.20 -3.37
C ALA A 79 -4.55 -5.91 -3.82
N VAL A 80 -3.67 -5.20 -4.51
CA VAL A 80 -2.36 -5.69 -4.92
C VAL A 80 -1.32 -4.76 -4.28
N VAL A 81 -0.56 -5.33 -3.36
CA VAL A 81 0.49 -4.63 -2.64
C VAL A 81 1.83 -5.13 -3.11
N ALA A 82 2.55 -4.30 -3.87
CA ALA A 82 3.93 -4.57 -4.27
C ALA A 82 4.84 -4.10 -3.13
N LEU A 83 5.38 -5.06 -2.35
CA LEU A 83 6.28 -4.75 -1.26
C LEU A 83 7.72 -4.91 -1.73
N THR A 84 8.39 -3.78 -1.95
CA THR A 84 9.76 -3.74 -2.45
C THR A 84 10.67 -3.51 -1.26
N ALA A 85 11.47 -4.53 -0.94
CA ALA A 85 12.49 -4.44 0.08
C ALA A 85 13.72 -3.72 -0.48
N GLU A 86 13.75 -2.40 -0.39
CA GLU A 86 14.94 -1.65 -0.77
C GLU A 86 16.00 -1.77 0.34
N LYS A 87 16.99 -2.61 0.08
CA LYS A 87 18.26 -2.54 0.77
C LYS A 87 18.98 -1.32 0.20
N LYS A 88 19.49 -0.43 1.05
CA LYS A 88 20.37 0.70 0.66
C LYS A 88 21.71 0.17 0.10
N GLY A 89 21.66 -0.57 -1.01
CA GLY A 89 22.75 -1.36 -1.57
C GLY A 89 22.25 -2.42 -2.56
N GLY A 90 21.47 -2.04 -3.57
CA GLY A 90 20.93 -2.98 -4.55
C GLY A 90 20.47 -2.33 -5.85
N GLY A 91 21.14 -1.26 -6.29
CA GLY A 91 21.05 -0.84 -7.68
C GLY A 91 21.90 -1.78 -8.52
N MET A 92 21.26 -2.71 -9.24
CA MET A 92 21.77 -3.39 -10.43
C MET A 92 23.24 -3.84 -10.40
N GLU A 93 23.50 -5.05 -9.90
CA GLU A 93 24.52 -5.91 -10.51
C GLU A 93 23.81 -6.69 -11.63
N ALA A 94 23.68 -6.06 -12.79
CA ALA A 94 23.44 -6.79 -14.03
C ALA A 94 24.82 -7.15 -14.60
N PRO A 95 25.21 -8.43 -14.66
CA PRO A 95 26.43 -8.82 -15.34
C PRO A 95 26.12 -8.88 -16.84
N VAL A 96 26.73 -8.01 -17.65
CA VAL A 96 27.02 -8.24 -19.07
C VAL A 96 28.37 -7.65 -19.44
#